data_AF-A0A6M0B678-F1
#
_entry.id   AF-A0A6M0B678-F1
#
_cell.length_a   1.000
_cell.length_b   1.000
_cell.length_c   1.000
_cell.angle_alpha   90.00
_cell.angle_beta   90.00
_cell.angle_gamma   90.00
#
_symmetry.space_group_name_H-M   'P 1'
#
loop_
_entity.id
_entity.type
_entity.pdbx_description
1 polymer ?
#
loop_
_entity_poly.entity_id
_entity_poly.type
_entity_poly.pdbx_seq_one_letter_code
_entity_poly.pdbx_strand_id
1 'polypeptide(L)' 'MTQVVVGENEHLESALRRFKRKVSQAGIFADMKKNRHFETFAQKRKRKEIARHRERRRLRNRRRRF' A
#
# COMPACT_ATOMS: atom_id res chain seq x y z
N MET A 1 -8.59 8.75 3.13
CA MET A 1 -8.52 8.94 4.59
C MET A 1 -8.93 7.63 5.25
N THR A 2 -8.32 7.24 6.37
CA THR A 2 -8.66 5.99 7.09
C THR A 2 -9.08 6.31 8.51
N GLN A 3 -10.28 5.87 8.88
CA GLN A 3 -10.83 5.99 10.23
C GLN A 3 -10.98 4.60 10.84
N VAL A 4 -10.62 4.46 12.11
CA VAL A 4 -10.88 3.26 12.91
C VAL A 4 -11.59 3.71 14.17
N VAL A 5 -12.83 3.25 14.35
CA VAL A 5 -13.59 3.45 15.57
C VAL A 5 -13.19 2.34 16.56
N VAL A 6 -12.86 2.75 17.78
CA VAL A 6 -12.43 1.87 18.88
C VAL A 6 -13.67 1.42 19.65
N GLY A 7 -13.74 0.14 20.01
CA GLY A 7 -14.84 -0.40 20.82
C GLY A 7 -14.63 -0.18 22.32
N GLU A 8 -15.70 -0.26 23.11
CA GLU A 8 -15.69 0.05 24.55
C GLU A 8 -14.68 -0.77 25.38
N ASN A 9 -14.38 -2.01 24.98
CA ASN A 9 -13.45 -2.92 25.66
C ASN A 9 -12.23 -3.30 24.80
N GLU A 10 -11.86 -2.48 23.81
CA GLU A 10 -10.71 -2.78 22.96
C GLU A 10 -9.40 -2.26 23.55
N HIS A 11 -8.41 -3.16 23.70
CA HIS A 11 -7.05 -2.76 24.03
C HIS A 11 -6.45 -1.86 22.93
N LEU A 12 -5.83 -0.76 23.33
CA LEU A 12 -5.22 0.23 22.45
C LEU A 12 -4.30 -0.38 21.37
N GLU A 13 -3.49 -1.37 21.74
CA GLU A 13 -2.58 -2.04 20.80
C GLU A 13 -3.32 -2.74 19.65
N SER A 14 -4.47 -3.36 19.95
CA SER A 14 -5.32 -3.97 18.92
C SER A 14 -5.86 -2.93 17.96
N ALA A 15 -6.35 -1.80 18.48
CA ALA A 15 -6.85 -0.68 17.67
C ALA A 15 -5.74 -0.13 16.75
N LEU A 16 -4.53 0.06 17.28
CA LEU A 16 -3.36 0.51 16.52
C LEU A 16 -2.96 -0.48 15.41
N ARG A 17 -3.02 -1.79 15.70
CA ARG A 17 -2.76 -2.83 14.70
C ARG A 17 -3.79 -2.80 13.57
N ARG A 18 -5.08 -2.64 13.88
CA ARG A 18 -6.15 -2.48 12.87
C ARG A 18 -5.94 -1.21 12.06
N PHE A 19 -5.62 -0.09 12.70
CA PHE A 19 -5.31 1.17 12.05
C PHE A 19 -4.13 1.04 11.07
N LYS A 20 -3.00 0.47 11.50
CA LYS A 20 -1.84 0.24 10.63
C LYS A 20 -2.18 -0.61 9.41
N ARG A 21 -3.01 -1.65 9.59
CA ARG A 21 -3.52 -2.47 8.48
C ARG A 21 -4.39 -1.66 7.51
N LYS A 22 -5.33 -0.86 8.02
CA LYS A 22 -6.20 -0.01 7.20
C LYS A 22 -5.41 1.05 6.44
N VAL A 23 -4.44 1.71 7.07
CA VAL A 23 -3.54 2.69 6.42
C VAL A 23 -2.72 2.04 5.30
N SER A 24 -2.18 0.84 5.56
CA SER A 24 -1.42 0.07 4.56
C SER A 24 -2.31 -0.36 3.38
N GLN A 25 -3.50 -0.89 3.66
CA GLN A 25 -4.46 -1.32 2.66
C GLN A 25 -4.95 -0.15 1.79
N ALA A 26 -5.18 1.00 2.39
CA ALA A 26 -5.57 2.22 1.68
C ALA A 26 -4.42 2.83 0.85
N GLY A 27 -3.20 2.31 0.95
CA GLY A 27 -2.07 2.79 0.13
C GLY A 27 -1.60 4.21 0.45
N ILE A 28 -2.01 4.78 1.59
CA ILE A 28 -1.78 6.21 1.93
C ILE A 28 -0.31 6.60 1.84
N PHE A 29 0.60 5.75 2.35
CA PHE A 29 2.03 6.03 2.28
C PHE A 29 2.59 6.01 0.86
N ALA A 30 2.03 5.15 -0.02
CA ALA A 30 2.44 5.09 -1.41
C ALA A 30 1.99 6.34 -2.18
N ASP A 31 0.77 6.80 -1.92
CA ASP A 31 0.23 8.04 -2.49
C ASP A 31 0.99 9.27 -1.99
N MET A 32 1.24 9.33 -0.68
CA MET A 32 2.07 10.39 -0.10
C MET A 32 3.43 10.42 -0.78
N LYS A 33 4.14 9.29 -0.89
CA LYS A 33 5.47 9.24 -1.52
C LYS A 33 5.45 9.66 -3.00
N LYS A 34 4.44 9.23 -3.76
CA LYS A 34 4.25 9.63 -5.17
C LYS A 34 3.99 11.13 -5.31
N ASN A 35 3.23 11.72 -4.40
CA ASN A 35 2.79 13.11 -4.50
C ASN A 35 3.74 14.09 -3.77
N ARG A 36 4.85 13.62 -3.18
CA ARG A 36 5.85 14.49 -2.51
C ARG A 36 6.47 15.52 -3.46
N HIS A 37 6.57 15.21 -4.74
CA HIS A 37 7.06 16.10 -5.78
C HIS A 37 6.29 15.84 -7.07
N PHE A 38 6.33 16.79 -7.99
CA PHE A 38 5.76 16.61 -9.31
C PHE A 38 6.54 15.55 -10.10
N GLU A 39 5.81 14.56 -10.64
CA GLU A 39 6.34 13.63 -11.64
C GLU A 39 5.92 14.08 -13.05
N THR A 40 6.87 14.15 -13.97
CA THR A 40 6.61 14.32 -15.40
C THR A 40 5.87 13.10 -15.97
N PHE A 41 5.26 13.25 -17.15
CA PHE A 41 4.56 12.14 -17.82
C PHE A 41 5.45 10.91 -18.05
N ALA A 42 6.71 11.12 -18.45
CA ALA A 42 7.68 10.05 -18.63
C ALA A 42 7.99 9.32 -17.31
N GLN A 43 8.18 10.05 -16.21
CA GLN A 43 8.41 9.48 -14.88
C GLN A 43 7.20 8.66 -14.41
N LYS A 44 5.98 9.18 -14.62
CA LYS A 44 4.73 8.46 -14.32
C LYS A 44 4.63 7.15 -15.11
N ARG A 45 4.97 7.15 -16.42
CA ARG A 45 4.97 5.93 -17.26
C ARG A 45 5.99 4.91 -16.75
N LYS A 46 7.23 5.33 -16.48
CA LYS A 46 8.30 4.47 -15.94
C LYS A 46 7.90 3.84 -14.61
N ARG A 47 7.31 4.61 -13.68
CA ARG A 47 6.83 4.08 -12.39
C ARG A 47 5.75 3.00 -12.56
N LYS A 48 4.76 3.24 -13.43
CA LYS A 48 3.69 2.26 -13.72
C LYS A 48 4.25 0.98 -14.35
N GLU A 49 5.23 1.09 -15.24
CA GLU A 49 5.89 -0.07 -15.85
C GLU A 49 6.64 -0.92 -14.83
N ILE A 50 7.45 -0.29 -13.97
CA ILE A 50 8.18 -0.99 -12.91
C ILE A 50 7.20 -1.70 -11.97
N ALA A 51 6.08 -1.07 -11.62
CA ALA A 51 5.03 -1.68 -10.79
C ALA A 51 4.45 -2.94 -11.45
N ARG A 52 4.09 -2.87 -12.75
CA ARG A 52 3.59 -4.03 -13.53
C ARG A 52 4.62 -5.16 -13.61
N HIS A 53 5.90 -4.84 -13.83
CA HIS A 53 6.94 -5.85 -13.89
C HIS A 53 7.16 -6.56 -12.54
N ARG A 54 7.12 -5.81 -11.43
CA ARG A 54 7.18 -6.38 -10.07
C ARG A 54 5.99 -7.31 -9.79
N GLU A 55 4.79 -6.93 -10.19
CA GLU A 55 3.59 -7.76 -10.05
C GLU A 55 3.70 -9.07 -10.84
N ARG A 56 4.11 -9.01 -12.11
CA ARG A 56 4.34 -10.21 -12.94
C ARG A 56 5.36 -11.15 -12.30
N ARG A 57 6.47 -10.61 -11.77
CA ARG A 57 7.48 -11.41 -11.03
C ARG A 57 6.88 -12.09 -9.80
N ARG A 58 6.06 -11.37 -9.02
CA ARG A 58 5.38 -11.95 -7.84
C ARG A 58 4.44 -13.09 -8.24
N LEU A 59 3.63 -12.91 -9.28
CA LEU A 59 2.71 -13.94 -9.77
C LEU A 59 3.46 -15.18 -10.26
N ARG A 60 4.55 -14.99 -11.03
CA ARG A 60 5.41 -16.10 -11.48
C ARG A 60 5.99 -16.88 -10.31
N ASN A 61 6.49 -16.20 -9.29
CA ASN A 61 7.07 -16.85 -8.12
C ASN A 61 6.01 -17.58 -7.28
N ARG A 62 4.78 -17.06 -7.22
CA ARG A 62 3.65 -17.75 -6.57
C ARG A 62 3.28 -19.04 -7.30
N ARG A 63 3.26 -19.03 -8.64
CA ARG A 63 3.00 -20.22 -9.47
C ARG A 63 4.08 -21.30 -9.37
N ARG A 64 5.32 -20.93 -9.04
CA ARG A 64 6.45 -21.86 -8.87
C ARG A 64 6.54 -22.50 -7.47
N ARG A 65 5.73 -22.02 -6.52
CA ARG A 65 5.69 -22.53 -5.13
C ARG A 65 4.63 -23.60 -4.93
N PHE A 66 3.82 -23.85 -5.95
CA PHE A 66 2.94 -25.00 -6.10
C PHE A 66 3.50 -25.85 -7.25
#